data_AF-T1AXR7-F1
#
_entry.id   AF-T1AXR7-F1
#
_cell.length_a   1.000
_cell.length_b   1.000
_cell.length_c   1.000
_cell.angle_alpha   90.00
_cell.angle_beta   90.00
_cell.angle_gamma   90.00
#
_symmetry.space_group_name_H-M   'P 1'
#
loop_
_entity.id
_entity.type
_entity.pdbx_description
1 polymer ?
#
loop_
_entity_poly.entity_id
_entity_poly.type
_entity_poly.pdbx_seq_one_letter_code
_entity_poly.pdbx_strand_id
1 'polypeptide(L)'
;RTLSLGMILVVTSYARSVYKPLQQLTKRAGIVGVGLAAKERVEELLLANDARPGVTTKRRVPLGGSSISYEGVAFSHGGRSIFEDLNLRVEEGKRIAIVGETGSGKSTIAKMLPRLLEPKEGRVTIGGRSLDEIPSFQLRELVAYLPQETFIFSGTIWENVIYGLQGAIRLDAVRSCYEAGVMEVFKVLPMGIDTVV
;
A
#
# COMPACT_ATOMS: atom_id res chain seq x y z
N ARG A 1 -14.64 59.53 50.71
CA ARG A 1 -13.76 58.36 50.94
C ARG A 1 -12.87 58.22 49.72
N THR A 2 -11.64 58.71 49.80
CA THR A 2 -10.68 58.79 48.69
C THR A 2 -9.90 57.48 48.59
N LEU A 3 -9.80 56.94 47.37
CA LEU A 3 -9.02 55.73 47.08
C LEU A 3 -7.54 55.98 47.39
N SER A 4 -6.92 55.07 48.15
CA SER A 4 -5.47 55.08 48.38
C SER A 4 -4.73 54.68 47.11
N LEU A 5 -3.59 55.33 46.83
CA LEU A 5 -2.69 54.99 45.74
C LEU A 5 -2.30 53.49 45.73
N GLY A 6 -2.17 52.87 46.90
CA GLY A 6 -1.91 51.44 47.03
C GLY A 6 -3.05 50.55 46.53
N MET A 7 -4.31 50.97 46.71
CA MET A 7 -5.48 50.23 46.20
C MET A 7 -5.52 50.23 44.67
N ILE A 8 -5.17 51.34 44.03
CA ILE A 8 -5.11 51.44 42.56
C ILE A 8 -4.04 50.47 42.01
N LEU A 9 -2.90 50.38 42.69
CA LEU A 9 -1.79 49.50 42.28
C LEU A 9 -2.13 48.01 42.45
N VAL A 10 -2.82 47.65 43.53
CA VAL A 10 -3.35 46.30 43.74
C VAL A 10 -4.39 45.96 42.67
N VAL A 11 -5.41 46.80 42.47
CA VAL A 11 -6.48 46.53 41.49
C VAL A 11 -5.93 46.39 40.07
N THR A 12 -4.98 47.24 39.66
CA THR A 12 -4.35 47.14 38.33
C THR A 12 -3.46 45.89 38.18
N SER A 13 -2.78 45.46 39.25
CA SER A 13 -2.02 44.21 39.26
C SER A 13 -2.93 42.98 39.12
N TYR A 14 -4.02 42.93 39.89
CA TYR A 14 -5.01 41.85 39.79
C TYR A 14 -5.72 41.83 38.44
N ALA A 15 -6.05 43.00 37.87
CA ALA A 15 -6.63 43.08 36.53
C ALA A 15 -5.71 42.47 35.46
N ARG A 16 -4.39 42.76 35.50
CA ARG A 16 -3.41 42.16 34.58
C ARG A 16 -3.23 40.65 34.83
N SER A 17 -3.24 40.24 36.10
CA SER A 17 -3.13 38.83 36.50
C SER A 17 -4.29 37.99 35.97
N VAL A 18 -5.50 38.56 35.89
CA VAL A 18 -6.69 37.88 35.36
C VAL A 18 -6.75 37.94 33.83
N TYR A 19 -6.31 39.05 33.22
CA TYR A 19 -6.39 39.24 31.77
C TYR A 19 -5.51 38.28 30.97
N LYS A 20 -4.28 37.98 31.43
CA LYS A 20 -3.34 37.09 30.73
C LYS A 20 -3.84 35.62 30.64
N PRO A 21 -4.29 34.97 31.72
CA PRO A 21 -4.89 33.63 31.67
C PRO A 21 -6.13 33.56 30.78
N LEU A 22 -6.96 34.60 30.77
CA LEU A 22 -8.15 34.69 29.91
C LEU A 22 -7.78 34.65 28.43
N GLN A 23 -6.78 35.44 28.02
CA GLN A 23 -6.27 35.39 26.64
C GLN A 23 -5.61 34.04 26.30
N GLN A 24 -4.93 33.40 27.25
CA GLN A 24 -4.34 32.08 27.03
C GLN A 24 -5.40 30.98 26.89
N LEU A 25 -6.51 31.06 27.64
CA LEU A 25 -7.65 30.14 27.51
C LEU A 25 -8.28 30.24 26.12
N THR A 26 -8.49 31.45 25.60
CA THR A 26 -9.02 31.64 24.24
C THR A 26 -8.11 31.04 23.18
N LYS A 27 -6.78 31.21 23.31
CA LYS A 27 -5.81 30.60 22.38
C LYS A 27 -5.75 29.07 22.49
N ARG A 28 -5.88 28.51 23.69
CA ARG A 28 -5.88 27.06 23.92
C ARG A 28 -7.18 26.39 23.48
N ALA A 29 -8.32 27.08 23.57
CA ALA A 29 -9.61 26.57 23.09
C ALA A 29 -9.57 26.25 21.59
N GLY A 30 -8.90 27.08 20.79
CA GLY A 30 -8.68 26.81 19.37
C GLY A 30 -7.85 25.54 19.12
N ILE A 31 -6.84 25.28 19.94
CA ILE A 31 -5.99 24.07 19.82
C ILE A 31 -6.78 22.81 20.17
N VAL A 32 -7.66 22.87 21.17
CA VAL A 32 -8.53 21.73 21.53
C VAL A 32 -9.46 21.36 20.37
N GLY A 33 -10.05 22.35 19.69
CA GLY A 33 -10.90 22.11 18.53
C GLY A 33 -10.16 21.39 17.39
N VAL A 34 -8.95 21.86 17.05
CA VAL A 34 -8.10 21.21 16.02
C VAL A 34 -7.70 19.80 16.45
N GLY A 35 -7.38 19.59 17.74
CA GLY A 35 -7.03 18.28 18.28
C GLY A 35 -8.17 17.26 18.17
N LEU A 36 -9.41 17.69 18.43
CA LEU A 36 -10.59 16.83 18.28
C LEU A 36 -10.83 16.42 16.82
N ALA A 37 -10.74 17.34 15.87
CA ALA A 37 -10.86 17.02 14.45
C ALA A 37 -9.70 16.15 13.91
N ALA A 38 -8.50 16.28 14.47
CA ALA A 38 -7.39 15.39 14.16
C ALA A 38 -7.64 13.97 14.70
N LYS A 39 -8.17 13.86 15.91
CA LYS A 39 -8.56 12.59 16.52
C LYS A 39 -9.61 11.86 15.67
N GLU A 40 -10.67 12.55 15.25
CA GLU A 40 -11.73 11.95 14.41
C GLU A 40 -11.16 11.35 13.12
N ARG A 41 -10.25 12.05 12.44
CA ARG A 41 -9.59 11.52 11.23
C ARG A 41 -8.71 10.31 11.49
N VAL A 42 -8.01 10.28 12.63
CA VAL A 42 -7.19 9.13 13.02
C VAL A 42 -8.07 7.94 13.39
N GLU A 43 -9.16 8.17 14.13
CA GLU A 43 -10.15 7.13 14.43
C GLU A 43 -10.82 6.61 13.16
N GLU A 44 -11.19 7.48 12.23
CA GLU A 44 -11.73 7.08 10.93
C GLU A 44 -10.75 6.17 10.17
N LEU A 45 -9.45 6.51 10.15
CA LEU A 45 -8.44 5.67 9.49
C LEU A 45 -8.18 4.35 10.23
N LEU A 46 -8.21 4.35 11.57
CA LEU A 46 -8.03 3.13 12.37
C LEU A 46 -9.24 2.20 12.30
N LEU A 47 -10.44 2.76 12.19
CA LEU A 47 -11.70 2.03 12.07
C LEU A 47 -12.06 1.71 10.63
N ALA A 48 -11.39 2.33 9.65
CA ALA A 48 -11.43 1.92 8.26
C ALA A 48 -10.95 0.48 8.22
N ASN A 49 -11.92 -0.43 8.10
CA ASN A 49 -11.68 -1.85 8.08
C ASN A 49 -10.66 -2.11 6.97
N ASP A 50 -9.57 -2.84 7.28
CA ASP A 50 -8.63 -3.32 6.28
C ASP A 50 -9.47 -4.13 5.29
N ALA A 51 -9.90 -3.51 4.20
CA ALA A 51 -10.60 -4.15 3.10
C ALA A 51 -9.57 -4.98 2.32
N ARG A 52 -8.94 -5.93 3.02
CA ARG A 52 -8.11 -6.99 2.49
C ARG A 52 -8.94 -8.27 2.56
N PRO A 53 -9.95 -8.40 1.69
CA PRO A 53 -10.60 -9.69 1.49
C PRO A 53 -9.54 -10.77 1.26
N GLY A 54 -9.71 -11.88 1.97
CA GLY A 54 -8.79 -13.01 2.00
C GLY A 54 -8.60 -13.60 3.38
N VAL A 55 -8.33 -14.90 3.43
CA VAL A 55 -8.10 -15.63 4.67
C VAL A 55 -6.89 -15.04 5.42
N THR A 56 -7.11 -14.44 6.60
CA THR A 56 -6.07 -13.87 7.47
C THR A 56 -5.32 -14.92 8.29
N THR A 57 -5.59 -16.20 8.06
CA THR A 57 -4.92 -17.29 8.78
C THR A 57 -3.44 -17.33 8.43
N LYS A 58 -2.61 -17.71 9.41
CA LYS A 58 -1.17 -17.94 9.20
C LYS A 58 -0.87 -19.32 8.61
N ARG A 59 -1.88 -20.13 8.35
CA ARG A 59 -1.71 -21.52 7.91
C ARG A 59 -1.66 -21.58 6.39
N ARG A 60 -0.57 -22.11 5.83
CA ARG A 60 -0.48 -22.38 4.39
C ARG A 60 -1.53 -23.39 3.96
N VAL A 61 -2.07 -23.20 2.76
CA VAL A 61 -3.01 -24.10 2.11
C VAL A 61 -2.32 -24.86 0.98
N PRO A 62 -2.62 -26.17 0.78
CA PRO A 62 -2.04 -26.92 -0.32
C PRO A 62 -2.66 -26.50 -1.66
N LEU A 63 -1.84 -26.50 -2.72
CA LEU A 63 -2.21 -26.18 -4.10
C LEU A 63 -1.96 -27.40 -4.99
N GLY A 64 -2.79 -27.59 -6.01
CA GLY A 64 -2.67 -28.70 -6.96
C GLY A 64 -1.68 -28.49 -8.12
N GLY A 65 -0.84 -27.45 -8.04
CA GLY A 65 0.08 -27.03 -9.10
C GLY A 65 0.15 -25.51 -9.22
N SER A 66 0.65 -25.01 -10.34
CA SER A 66 0.77 -23.57 -10.64
C SER A 66 -0.09 -23.09 -11.82
N SER A 67 -1.06 -23.91 -12.26
CA SER A 67 -2.05 -23.49 -13.26
C SER A 67 -2.91 -22.32 -12.75
N ILE A 68 -3.31 -21.44 -13.66
CA ILE A 68 -4.11 -20.25 -13.36
C ILE A 68 -5.40 -20.32 -14.14
N SER A 69 -6.54 -20.09 -13.49
CA SER A 69 -7.83 -19.99 -14.17
C SER A 69 -8.63 -18.77 -13.74
N TYR A 70 -9.28 -18.13 -14.71
CA TYR A 70 -10.35 -17.16 -14.53
C TYR A 70 -11.63 -17.88 -14.97
N GLU A 71 -12.61 -17.95 -14.10
CA GLU A 71 -13.82 -18.75 -14.29
C GLU A 71 -15.04 -17.86 -14.07
N GLY A 72 -15.72 -17.51 -15.16
CA GLY A 72 -16.92 -16.66 -15.12
C GLY A 72 -16.67 -15.25 -14.60
N VAL A 73 -15.49 -14.67 -14.84
CA VAL A 73 -15.09 -13.43 -14.16
C VAL A 73 -15.81 -12.22 -14.73
N ALA A 74 -16.61 -11.56 -13.89
CA ALA A 74 -17.20 -10.25 -14.17
C ALA A 74 -16.50 -9.16 -13.36
N PHE A 75 -16.18 -8.03 -14.01
CA PHE A 75 -15.52 -6.90 -13.37
C PHE A 75 -15.91 -5.58 -14.00
N SER A 76 -16.13 -4.58 -13.16
CA SER A 76 -16.46 -3.21 -13.58
C SER A 76 -15.62 -2.21 -12.77
N HIS A 77 -15.17 -1.14 -13.44
CA HIS A 77 -14.42 -0.05 -12.83
C HIS A 77 -15.09 1.28 -13.16
N GLY A 78 -15.37 2.12 -12.13
CA GLY A 78 -16.00 3.42 -12.33
C GLY A 78 -17.37 3.35 -13.03
N GLY A 79 -18.15 2.31 -12.78
CA GLY A 79 -19.46 2.09 -13.42
C GLY A 79 -19.40 1.51 -14.85
N ARG A 80 -18.21 1.35 -15.44
CA ARG A 80 -18.04 0.71 -16.75
C ARG A 80 -17.70 -0.77 -16.59
N SER A 81 -18.45 -1.64 -17.27
CA SER A 81 -18.10 -3.07 -17.38
C SER A 81 -16.83 -3.24 -18.20
N ILE A 82 -15.89 -4.02 -17.69
CA ILE A 82 -14.64 -4.41 -18.37
C ILE A 82 -14.76 -5.88 -18.82
N PHE A 83 -15.24 -6.75 -17.93
CA PHE A 83 -15.51 -8.15 -18.21
C PHE A 83 -16.91 -8.50 -17.72
N GLU A 84 -17.64 -9.29 -18.52
CA GLU A 84 -18.95 -9.84 -18.14
C GLU A 84 -18.86 -11.35 -17.87
N ASP A 85 -18.03 -12.07 -18.64
CA ASP A 85 -17.83 -13.52 -18.49
C ASP A 85 -16.43 -13.93 -18.97
N LEU A 86 -15.39 -13.45 -18.28
CA LEU A 86 -14.01 -13.79 -18.64
C LEU A 86 -13.68 -15.22 -18.20
N ASN A 87 -13.42 -16.08 -19.18
CA ASN A 87 -12.91 -17.43 -19.00
C ASN A 87 -11.53 -17.56 -19.65
N LEU A 88 -10.51 -17.81 -18.83
CA LEU A 88 -9.12 -17.94 -19.27
C LEU A 88 -8.43 -19.02 -18.44
N ARG A 89 -7.68 -19.91 -19.09
CA ARG A 89 -6.89 -20.93 -18.41
C ARG A 89 -5.45 -20.92 -18.91
N VAL A 90 -4.51 -20.92 -17.97
CA VAL A 90 -3.07 -20.99 -18.21
C VAL A 90 -2.56 -22.25 -17.54
N GLU A 91 -2.08 -23.19 -18.34
CA GLU A 91 -1.48 -24.41 -17.82
C GLU A 91 -0.13 -24.13 -17.15
N GLU A 92 0.24 -25.00 -16.22
CA GLU A 92 1.51 -24.96 -15.52
C GLU A 92 2.71 -24.94 -16.50
N GLY A 93 3.68 -24.07 -16.22
CA GLY A 93 4.89 -23.90 -17.03
C GLY A 93 4.68 -23.22 -18.37
N LYS A 94 3.46 -22.78 -18.71
CA LYS A 94 3.20 -22.05 -19.96
C LYS A 94 3.50 -20.56 -19.82
N ARG A 95 4.03 -20.00 -20.90
CA ARG A 95 4.18 -18.56 -21.10
C ARG A 95 3.12 -18.12 -22.07
N ILE A 96 2.29 -17.17 -21.67
CA ILE A 96 1.23 -16.59 -22.50
C ILE A 96 1.43 -15.08 -22.62
N ALA A 97 0.88 -14.50 -23.69
CA ALA A 97 0.79 -13.06 -23.87
C ALA A 97 -0.68 -12.66 -24.01
N ILE A 98 -1.09 -11.61 -23.31
CA ILE A 98 -2.42 -11.04 -23.42
C ILE A 98 -2.30 -9.72 -24.17
N VAL A 99 -2.88 -9.66 -25.37
CA VAL A 99 -2.83 -8.51 -26.27
C VAL A 99 -4.22 -7.95 -26.52
N GLY A 100 -4.29 -6.66 -26.86
CA GLY A 100 -5.56 -5.97 -27.12
C GLY A 100 -5.42 -4.46 -26.99
N GLU A 101 -6.46 -3.72 -27.35
CA GLU A 101 -6.48 -2.25 -27.33
C GLU A 101 -6.35 -1.67 -25.91
N THR A 102 -5.89 -0.43 -25.80
CA THR A 102 -5.87 0.29 -24.51
C THR A 102 -7.27 0.31 -23.90
N GLY A 103 -7.38 -0.06 -22.62
CA GLY A 103 -8.68 -0.16 -21.94
C GLY A 103 -9.39 -1.51 -22.06
N SER A 104 -8.84 -2.49 -22.80
CA SER A 104 -9.41 -3.85 -22.91
C SER A 104 -9.33 -4.71 -21.63
N GLY A 105 -8.87 -4.14 -20.51
CA GLY A 105 -8.77 -4.86 -19.24
C GLY A 105 -7.51 -5.71 -19.01
N LYS A 106 -6.49 -5.66 -19.87
CA LYS A 106 -5.23 -6.43 -19.69
C LYS A 106 -4.60 -6.23 -18.31
N SER A 107 -4.42 -4.98 -17.90
CA SER A 107 -3.86 -4.65 -16.59
C SER A 107 -4.79 -5.07 -15.45
N THR A 108 -6.10 -5.15 -15.69
CA THR A 108 -7.08 -5.68 -14.73
C THR A 108 -6.86 -7.17 -14.49
N ILE A 109 -6.70 -7.97 -15.56
CA ILE A 109 -6.38 -9.40 -15.46
C ILE A 109 -5.09 -9.58 -14.63
N ALA A 110 -4.02 -8.86 -14.99
CA ALA A 110 -2.74 -8.94 -14.29
C ALA A 110 -2.83 -8.55 -12.80
N LYS A 111 -3.63 -7.54 -12.46
CA LYS A 111 -3.84 -7.07 -11.08
C LYS A 111 -4.70 -8.02 -10.24
N MET A 112 -5.53 -8.86 -10.85
CA MET A 112 -6.35 -9.84 -10.11
C MET A 112 -5.52 -11.00 -9.54
N LEU A 113 -4.43 -11.43 -10.20
CA LEU A 113 -3.58 -12.52 -9.71
C LEU A 113 -2.96 -12.28 -8.34
N PRO A 114 -2.29 -11.13 -8.08
CA PRO A 114 -1.82 -10.78 -6.75
C PRO A 114 -2.94 -10.32 -5.81
N ARG A 115 -4.23 -10.46 -6.22
CA ARG A 115 -5.43 -10.00 -5.51
C ARG A 115 -5.38 -8.51 -5.17
N LEU A 116 -4.86 -7.69 -6.09
CA LEU A 116 -4.92 -6.22 -6.00
C LEU A 116 -6.28 -5.68 -6.49
N LEU A 117 -6.99 -6.48 -7.29
CA LEU A 117 -8.37 -6.27 -7.68
C LEU A 117 -9.12 -7.59 -7.48
N GLU A 118 -10.38 -7.50 -7.07
CA GLU A 118 -11.26 -8.66 -6.94
C GLU A 118 -12.35 -8.63 -8.00
N PRO A 119 -12.70 -9.79 -8.57
CA PRO A 119 -13.85 -9.89 -9.45
C PRO A 119 -15.15 -9.64 -8.65
N LYS A 120 -16.18 -9.10 -9.31
CA LYS A 120 -17.51 -8.97 -8.70
C LYS A 120 -18.25 -10.30 -8.71
N GLU A 121 -18.08 -11.06 -9.78
CA GLU A 121 -18.66 -12.39 -9.97
C GLU A 121 -17.60 -13.30 -10.60
N GLY A 122 -17.79 -14.61 -10.45
CA GLY A 122 -16.81 -15.61 -10.82
C GLY A 122 -15.65 -15.70 -9.83
N ARG A 123 -14.59 -16.40 -10.21
CA ARG A 123 -13.40 -16.58 -9.38
C ARG A 123 -12.12 -16.66 -10.19
N VAL A 124 -11.02 -16.35 -9.53
CA VAL A 124 -9.67 -16.59 -10.02
C VAL A 124 -9.04 -17.67 -9.15
N THR A 125 -8.37 -18.63 -9.77
CA THR A 125 -7.77 -19.77 -9.07
C THR A 125 -6.29 -19.96 -9.42
N ILE A 126 -5.52 -20.47 -8.46
CA ILE A 126 -4.14 -20.96 -8.66
C ILE A 126 -4.09 -22.41 -8.18
N GLY A 127 -3.61 -23.32 -9.03
CA GLY A 127 -3.54 -24.75 -8.72
C GLY A 127 -4.90 -25.34 -8.34
N GLY A 128 -5.98 -24.81 -8.93
CA GLY A 128 -7.37 -25.20 -8.66
C GLY A 128 -7.98 -24.64 -7.38
N ARG A 129 -7.26 -23.84 -6.59
CA ARG A 129 -7.77 -23.20 -5.37
C ARG A 129 -8.09 -21.73 -5.63
N SER A 130 -9.24 -21.27 -5.14
CA SER A 130 -9.66 -19.88 -5.29
C SER A 130 -8.76 -18.91 -4.52
N LEU A 131 -8.49 -17.73 -5.09
CA LEU A 131 -7.56 -16.75 -4.51
C LEU A 131 -8.01 -16.22 -3.15
N ASP A 132 -9.31 -16.15 -2.89
CA ASP A 132 -9.89 -15.73 -1.60
C ASP A 132 -9.59 -16.74 -0.47
N GLU A 133 -9.43 -18.02 -0.80
CA GLU A 133 -9.06 -19.09 0.14
C GLU A 133 -7.55 -19.14 0.45
N ILE A 134 -6.73 -18.48 -0.36
CA ILE A 134 -5.27 -18.48 -0.18
C ILE A 134 -4.89 -17.33 0.78
N PRO A 135 -4.16 -17.62 1.87
CA PRO A 135 -3.66 -16.57 2.74
C PRO A 135 -2.78 -15.57 2.00
N SER A 136 -2.94 -14.28 2.30
CA SER A 136 -2.27 -13.20 1.57
C SER A 136 -0.74 -13.33 1.56
N PHE A 137 -0.13 -13.83 2.65
CA PHE A 137 1.32 -14.04 2.70
C PHE A 137 1.76 -15.12 1.70
N GLN A 138 1.01 -16.22 1.61
CA GLN A 138 1.31 -17.32 0.69
C GLN A 138 1.09 -16.87 -0.75
N LEU A 139 0.00 -16.13 -1.04
CA LEU A 139 -0.26 -15.63 -2.38
C LEU A 139 0.86 -14.71 -2.90
N ARG A 140 1.39 -13.84 -2.03
CA ARG A 140 2.49 -12.92 -2.38
C ARG A 140 3.82 -13.62 -2.62
N GLU A 141 4.05 -14.79 -2.03
CA GLU A 141 5.22 -15.62 -2.33
C GLU A 141 5.07 -16.38 -3.65
N LEU A 142 3.83 -16.68 -4.07
CA LEU A 142 3.54 -17.44 -5.29
C LEU A 142 3.53 -16.57 -6.54
N VAL A 143 3.19 -15.29 -6.41
CA VAL A 143 2.99 -14.38 -7.55
C VAL A 143 4.03 -13.27 -7.54
N ALA A 144 4.96 -13.31 -8.50
CA ALA A 144 5.78 -12.15 -8.84
C ALA A 144 4.98 -11.22 -9.78
N TYR A 145 4.85 -9.95 -9.41
CA TYR A 145 4.11 -8.95 -10.17
C TYR A 145 5.00 -7.75 -10.49
N LEU A 146 5.17 -7.46 -11.78
CA LEU A 146 5.88 -6.28 -12.26
C LEU A 146 4.85 -5.25 -12.75
N PRO A 147 4.59 -4.16 -12.01
CA PRO A 147 3.66 -3.14 -12.44
C PRO A 147 4.17 -2.38 -13.67
N GLN A 148 3.24 -1.78 -14.42
CA GLN A 148 3.56 -0.91 -15.55
C GLN A 148 4.39 0.30 -15.12
N GLU A 149 4.06 0.89 -13.97
CA GLU A 149 4.82 1.95 -13.33
C GLU A 149 5.53 1.33 -12.12
N THR A 150 6.85 1.31 -12.16
CA THR A 150 7.69 0.79 -11.06
C THR A 150 7.98 1.88 -10.06
N PHE A 151 8.07 1.48 -8.79
CA PHE A 151 8.44 2.37 -7.69
C PHE A 151 9.84 1.98 -7.19
N ILE A 152 10.67 2.99 -6.94
CA ILE A 152 12.00 2.84 -6.37
C ILE A 152 12.01 3.57 -5.03
N PHE A 153 12.42 2.87 -3.97
CA PHE A 153 12.57 3.43 -2.64
C PHE A 153 13.87 4.22 -2.54
N SER A 154 13.84 5.29 -1.74
CA SER A 154 15.06 6.01 -1.37
C SER A 154 16.02 5.10 -0.61
N GLY A 155 17.13 4.77 -1.26
CA GLY A 155 18.08 3.77 -0.78
C GLY A 155 19.02 3.35 -1.90
N THR A 156 19.89 2.39 -1.63
CA THR A 156 20.79 1.85 -2.65
C THR A 156 20.03 1.00 -3.66
N ILE A 157 20.61 0.83 -4.85
CA ILE A 157 20.03 -0.07 -5.87
C ILE A 157 19.94 -1.50 -5.33
N TRP A 158 20.96 -2.02 -4.65
CA TRP A 158 20.91 -3.39 -4.14
C TRP A 158 19.82 -3.58 -3.08
N GLU A 159 19.57 -2.59 -2.21
CA GLU A 159 18.45 -2.61 -1.25
C GLU A 159 17.09 -2.65 -1.95
N ASN A 160 16.94 -1.91 -3.05
CA ASN A 160 15.74 -1.96 -3.89
C ASN A 160 15.55 -3.33 -4.58
N VAL A 161 16.64 -3.97 -5.02
CA VAL A 161 16.58 -5.28 -5.70
C VAL A 161 16.15 -6.39 -4.75
N ILE A 162 16.65 -6.41 -3.51
CA ILE A 162 16.25 -7.42 -2.53
C ILE A 162 14.97 -7.07 -1.76
N TYR A 163 14.36 -5.92 -2.06
CA TYR A 163 13.22 -5.42 -1.31
C TYR A 163 12.08 -6.45 -1.28
N GLY A 164 11.63 -6.79 -0.08
CA GLY A 164 10.58 -7.79 0.16
C GLY A 164 11.05 -9.25 0.26
N LEU A 165 12.34 -9.54 0.02
CA LEU A 165 12.91 -10.87 0.22
C LEU A 165 13.47 -11.02 1.65
N GLN A 166 12.93 -11.98 2.41
CA GLN A 166 13.42 -12.24 3.76
C GLN A 166 14.78 -12.93 3.72
N GLY A 167 15.76 -12.36 4.43
CA GLY A 167 17.11 -12.94 4.57
C GLY A 167 18.00 -12.81 3.34
N ALA A 168 17.58 -12.08 2.30
CA ALA A 168 18.40 -11.82 1.12
C ALA A 168 19.58 -10.89 1.47
N ILE A 169 20.72 -11.15 0.85
CA ILE A 169 21.96 -10.39 1.04
C ILE A 169 22.36 -9.69 -0.26
N ARG A 170 23.34 -8.77 -0.16
CA ARG A 170 23.87 -8.04 -1.31
C ARG A 170 24.31 -8.96 -2.47
N LEU A 171 24.84 -10.15 -2.16
CA LEU A 171 25.24 -11.11 -3.18
C LEU A 171 24.05 -11.60 -4.02
N ASP A 172 22.88 -11.77 -3.40
CA ASP A 172 21.65 -12.18 -4.10
C ASP A 172 21.22 -11.09 -5.09
N ALA A 173 21.30 -9.81 -4.70
CA ALA A 173 21.03 -8.70 -5.61
C ALA A 173 21.99 -8.72 -6.82
N VAL A 174 23.29 -8.86 -6.58
CA VAL A 174 24.28 -8.91 -7.67
C VAL A 174 23.97 -10.06 -8.64
N ARG A 175 23.61 -11.23 -8.10
CA ARG A 175 23.22 -12.39 -8.90
C ARG A 175 21.96 -12.12 -9.71
N SER A 176 20.91 -11.60 -9.08
CA SER A 176 19.65 -11.27 -9.78
C SER A 176 19.85 -10.22 -10.87
N CYS A 177 20.70 -9.22 -10.63
CA CYS A 177 21.02 -8.23 -11.65
C CYS A 177 21.85 -8.79 -12.82
N TYR A 178 22.72 -9.77 -12.54
CA TYR A 178 23.42 -10.52 -13.58
C TYR A 178 22.44 -11.34 -14.43
N GLU A 179 21.54 -12.09 -13.79
CA GLU A 179 20.51 -12.89 -14.47
C GLU A 179 19.53 -12.01 -15.27
N ALA A 180 19.22 -10.81 -14.77
CA ALA A 180 18.40 -9.82 -15.46
C ALA A 180 19.13 -9.07 -16.60
N GLY A 181 20.45 -9.26 -16.76
CA GLY A 181 21.23 -8.64 -17.82
C GLY A 181 21.45 -7.13 -17.66
N VAL A 182 21.37 -6.58 -16.44
CA VAL A 182 21.45 -5.13 -16.19
C VAL A 182 22.83 -4.68 -15.69
N MET A 183 23.82 -5.57 -15.67
CA MET A 183 25.16 -5.29 -15.11
C MET A 183 25.89 -4.12 -15.80
N GLU A 184 25.61 -3.88 -17.09
CA GLU A 184 26.20 -2.76 -17.84
C GLU A 184 25.76 -1.39 -17.28
N VAL A 185 24.56 -1.29 -16.70
CA VAL A 185 24.06 -0.06 -16.07
C VAL A 185 24.96 0.33 -14.89
N PHE A 186 25.48 -0.63 -14.15
CA PHE A 186 26.32 -0.33 -12.99
C PHE A 186 27.71 0.18 -13.35
N LYS A 187 28.17 -0.01 -14.59
CA LYS A 187 29.47 0.52 -15.04
C LYS A 187 29.46 2.04 -15.21
N VAL A 188 28.30 2.62 -15.50
CA VAL A 188 28.15 4.07 -15.69
C VAL A 188 27.78 4.79 -14.39
N LEU A 189 27.42 4.05 -13.34
CA LEU A 189 27.07 4.62 -12.05
C LEU A 189 28.31 4.72 -11.14
N PRO A 190 28.60 5.88 -10.52
CA PRO A 190 29.82 6.09 -9.72
C PRO A 190 30.03 5.07 -8.60
N MET A 191 28.94 4.58 -8.00
CA MET A 191 28.97 3.61 -6.89
C MET A 191 28.43 2.23 -7.31
N GLY A 192 28.25 1.99 -8.61
CA GLY A 192 27.69 0.75 -9.13
C GLY A 192 26.35 0.39 -8.48
N ILE A 193 26.23 -0.82 -7.96
CA ILE A 193 25.01 -1.31 -7.28
C ILE A 193 24.76 -0.66 -5.90
N ASP A 194 25.76 0.02 -5.34
CA ASP A 194 25.66 0.76 -4.07
C ASP A 194 25.24 2.22 -4.29
N THR A 195 24.93 2.59 -5.54
CA THR A 195 24.39 3.93 -5.87
C THR A 195 23.04 4.13 -5.21
N VAL A 196 22.86 5.28 -4.55
CA VAL A 196 21.60 5.69 -3.94
C VAL A 196 20.70 6.30 -5.01
N VAL A 197 19.44 5.88 -5.04
CA VAL A 197 18.38 6.27 -5.98
C VAL A 197 17.14 6.80 -5.26
#